data_AF-A0A4Y2P7D9-F1
#
_entry.id   AF-A0A4Y2P7D9-F1
#
_cell.length_a   1.000
_cell.length_b   1.000
_cell.length_c   1.000
_cell.angle_alpha   90.00
_cell.angle_beta   90.00
_cell.angle_gamma   90.00
#
_symmetry.space_group_name_H-M   'P 1'
#
loop_
_entity.id
_entity.type
_entity.pdbx_description
1 polymer ?
#
loop_
_entity_poly.entity_id
_entity_poly.type
_entity_poly.pdbx_seq_one_letter_code
_entity_poly.pdbx_strand_id
1 'polypeptide(L)' 'MYFRPTVKPFTFDGQTPWTVFKTQFDVKNSTNGWADIVKVNQLAACVRGSAAEVLQGIPADKLTDLITTEKALEF' A
#
# COMPACT_ATOMS: atom_id res chain seq x y z
N MET A 1 -6.94 30.95 9.81
CA MET A 1 -5.77 30.05 9.69
C MET A 1 -6.31 28.65 9.42
N TYR A 2 -6.20 28.14 8.19
CA TYR A 2 -6.70 26.80 7.86
C TYR A 2 -5.70 25.75 8.37
N PHE A 3 -6.08 25.02 9.42
CA PHE A 3 -5.32 23.83 9.85
C PHE A 3 -5.52 22.77 8.77
N ARG A 4 -4.52 22.54 7.91
CA ARG A 4 -4.50 21.35 7.05
C ARG A 4 -4.05 20.19 7.94
N PRO A 5 -4.95 19.26 8.33
CA PRO A 5 -4.51 18.09 9.07
C PRO A 5 -3.56 17.33 8.16
N THR A 6 -2.31 17.16 8.57
CA THR A 6 -1.43 16.20 7.90
C THR A 6 -2.03 14.83 8.20
N VAL A 7 -2.83 14.32 7.27
CA VAL A 7 -3.31 12.94 7.32
C VAL A 7 -2.06 12.09 7.36
N LYS A 8 -1.79 11.46 8.51
CA LYS A 8 -0.65 10.55 8.64
C LYS A 8 -0.76 9.51 7.51
N PRO A 9 0.33 9.29 6.75
CA PRO A 9 0.33 8.24 5.75
C PRO A 9 0.04 6.91 6.46
N PHE A 10 -0.80 6.10 5.82
CA PHE A 10 -1.03 4.73 6.27
C PHE A 10 0.28 3.96 6.16
N THR A 11 0.66 3.21 7.20
CA THR A 11 1.90 2.43 7.20
C THR A 11 1.61 0.95 7.42
N PHE A 12 2.21 0.09 6.60
CA PHE A 12 2.18 -1.36 6.74
C PHE A 12 3.59 -1.87 7.04
N ASP A 13 3.81 -2.28 8.28
CA ASP A 13 5.11 -2.78 8.76
C ASP A 13 5.10 -4.30 9.02
N GLY A 14 4.01 -4.97 8.66
CA GLY A 14 3.78 -6.39 8.96
C GLY A 14 3.26 -6.69 10.37
N GLN A 15 3.12 -5.68 11.24
CA GLN A 15 2.58 -5.85 12.60
C GLN A 15 1.04 -5.98 12.63
N THR A 16 0.35 -5.29 11.71
CA THR A 16 -1.10 -5.42 11.53
C THR A 16 -1.35 -6.50 10.48
N PRO A 17 -2.37 -7.36 10.63
CA PRO A 17 -2.72 -8.31 9.58
C PRO A 17 -2.97 -7.60 8.25
N TRP A 18 -2.41 -8.13 7.17
CA TRP A 18 -2.53 -7.55 5.83
C TRP A 18 -3.99 -7.30 5.42
N THR A 19 -4.93 -8.19 5.78
CA THR A 19 -6.36 -8.04 5.47
C THR A 19 -6.98 -6.77 6.07
N VAL A 20 -6.56 -6.38 7.28
CA VAL A 20 -7.01 -5.15 7.93
C VAL A 20 -6.46 -3.94 7.20
N PHE A 21 -5.18 -3.96 6.86
CA PHE A 21 -4.53 -2.90 6.10
C PHE A 21 -5.16 -2.74 4.71
N LYS A 22 -5.35 -3.83 3.97
CA LYS A 22 -5.96 -3.85 2.63
C LYS A 22 -7.37 -3.26 2.64
N THR A 23 -8.19 -3.59 3.65
CA THR A 23 -9.54 -3.01 3.77
C THR A 23 -9.49 -1.50 3.96
N GLN A 24 -8.61 -1.00 4.83
CA GLN A 24 -8.46 0.44 5.06
C GLN A 24 -7.88 1.17 3.84
N PHE A 25 -6.97 0.52 3.12
CA PHE A 25 -6.41 1.00 1.87
C PHE A 25 -7.48 1.08 0.77
N ASP A 26 -8.31 0.05 0.61
CA ASP A 26 -9.36 -0.01 -0.42
C ASP A 26 -10.49 1.01 -0.18
N VAL A 27 -10.93 1.19 1.07
CA VAL A 27 -11.91 2.24 1.43
C VAL A 27 -11.39 3.62 1.04
N LYS A 28 -10.10 3.90 1.29
CA LYS A 28 -9.46 5.17 0.95
C LYS A 28 -9.26 5.32 -0.56
N ASN A 29 -8.92 4.23 -1.26
CA ASN A 29 -8.77 4.20 -2.71
C ASN A 29 -10.10 4.45 -3.44
N SER A 30 -11.17 3.76 -3.03
CA SER A 30 -12.51 3.86 -3.61
C SER A 30 -13.08 5.28 -3.57
N THR A 31 -12.72 6.07 -2.55
CA THR A 31 -13.11 7.48 -2.44
C THR A 31 -12.41 8.37 -3.46
N ASN A 32 -11.21 7.99 -3.90
CA ASN A 32 -10.38 8.81 -4.79
C ASN A 32 -10.39 8.34 -6.27
N GLY A 33 -10.97 7.17 -6.56
CA GLY A 33 -11.08 6.65 -7.93
C GLY A 33 -9.73 6.45 -8.63
N TRP A 34 -8.67 6.09 -7.89
CA TRP A 34 -7.33 5.98 -8.45
C TRP A 34 -7.20 4.81 -9.43
N ALA A 35 -6.35 4.98 -10.44
CA ALA A 35 -5.94 3.91 -11.36
C ALA A 35 -4.97 2.94 -10.68
N ASP A 36 -4.89 1.69 -11.16
CA ASP A 36 -4.12 0.63 -10.51
C ASP A 36 -2.63 0.95 -10.35
N ILE A 37 -2.00 1.62 -11.32
CA ILE A 37 -0.60 2.05 -11.19
C ILE A 37 -0.39 3.07 -10.06
N VAL A 38 -1.37 3.95 -9.81
CA VAL A 38 -1.32 4.91 -8.70
C VAL A 38 -1.53 4.19 -7.38
N LYS A 39 -2.40 3.17 -7.36
CA LYS A 39 -2.58 2.30 -6.18
C LYS A 39 -1.30 1.56 -5.84
N VAL A 40 -0.59 1.00 -6.81
CA VAL A 40 0.67 0.28 -6.56
C VAL A 40 1.73 1.21 -6.01
N ASN A 41 1.90 2.40 -6.58
CA ASN A 41 2.84 3.40 -6.06
C ASN A 41 2.50 3.82 -4.63
N GLN A 42 1.21 4.04 -4.35
CA GLN A 42 0.78 4.40 -3.00
C GLN A 42 0.95 3.26 -2.01
N LEU A 43 0.66 2.03 -2.42
CA LEU A 43 0.86 0.83 -1.62
C LEU A 43 2.35 0.70 -1.25
N ALA A 44 3.25 0.77 -2.23
CA ALA A 44 4.69 0.76 -2.00
C ALA A 44 5.14 1.91 -1.07
N ALA A 45 4.55 3.09 -1.21
CA ALA A 45 4.81 4.22 -0.33
C ALA A 45 4.28 4.04 1.10
N CYS A 46 3.35 3.11 1.34
CA CYS A 46 2.84 2.75 2.68
C CYS A 46 3.63 1.62 3.34
N VAL A 47 4.29 0.75 2.57
CA VAL A 47 5.02 -0.40 3.12
C VAL A 47 6.34 0.03 3.77
N ARG A 48 6.62 -0.47 4.98
CA ARG A 48 7.82 -0.18 5.78
C ARG A 48 8.35 -1.47 6.43
N GLY A 49 9.56 -1.39 6.99
CA GLY A 49 10.16 -2.47 7.78
C GLY A 49 10.26 -3.79 7.01
N SER A 50 9.99 -4.90 7.69
CA SER A 50 10.07 -6.26 7.14
C SER A 50 9.13 -6.50 5.96
N ALA A 51 7.99 -5.79 5.92
CA ALA A 51 7.07 -5.85 4.79
C ALA A 51 7.69 -5.24 3.51
N ALA A 52 8.59 -4.26 3.64
CA ALA A 52 9.24 -3.63 2.50
C ALA A 52 10.30 -4.54 1.87
N GLU A 53 10.93 -5.41 2.65
CA GLU A 53 11.89 -6.42 2.16
C GLU A 53 11.20 -7.41 1.21
N VAL A 54 9.92 -7.72 1.45
CA VAL A 54 9.10 -8.55 0.56
C VAL A 54 8.95 -7.92 -0.82
N LEU A 55 8.78 -6.59 -0.88
CA LEU A 55 8.66 -5.87 -2.16
C LEU A 55 10.00 -5.78 -2.91
N GLN A 56 11.14 -5.78 -2.20
CA GLN A 56 12.46 -5.79 -2.84
C GLN A 56 12.77 -7.09 -3.59
N GLY A 57 12.13 -8.20 -3.19
CA GLY A 57 12.24 -9.48 -3.88
C GLY A 57 11.46 -9.55 -5.21
N ILE A 58 10.59 -8.57 -5.49
CA ILE A 58 9.75 -8.56 -6.68
C ILE A 58 10.44 -7.79 -7.81
N PRO A 59 10.56 -8.34 -9.03
CA PRO A 59 11.11 -7.61 -10.15
C PRO A 59 10.27 -6.37 -10.48
N ALA A 60 10.92 -5.26 -10.80
CA ALA A 60 10.26 -3.96 -11.04
C ALA A 60 9.19 -4.02 -12.16
N ASP A 61 9.39 -4.84 -13.19
CA ASP A 61 8.40 -5.09 -14.25
C ASP A 61 7.08 -5.66 -13.70
N LYS A 62 7.16 -6.46 -12.63
CA LYS A 62 6.00 -7.09 -11.96
C LYS A 62 5.39 -6.23 -10.85
N LEU A 63 6.12 -5.22 -10.37
CA LEU A 63 5.60 -4.17 -9.47
C LEU A 63 4.71 -3.13 -10.18
N THR A 64 4.25 -3.42 -11.39
CA THR A 64 3.19 -2.65 -12.06
C THR A 64 1.82 -3.31 -11.91
N ASP A 65 1.79 -4.59 -11.54
CA ASP A 65 0.57 -5.34 -11.32
C ASP A 65 0.15 -5.26 -9.85
N LEU A 66 -1.04 -4.70 -9.61
CA LEU A 66 -1.58 -4.54 -8.26
C LEU A 66 -1.77 -5.88 -7.57
N ILE A 67 -2.31 -6.87 -8.28
CA ILE A 67 -2.63 -8.17 -7.69
C ILE A 67 -1.37 -8.90 -7.24
N THR A 68 -0.30 -8.85 -8.04
CA THR A 68 1.00 -9.43 -7.71
C THR A 68 1.61 -8.76 -6.48
N THR A 69 1.53 -7.43 -6.39
CA THR A 69 2.04 -6.67 -5.24
C THR A 69 1.23 -6.97 -3.97
N GLU A 70 -0.10 -7.05 -4.07
CA GLU A 70 -0.98 -7.39 -2.94
C GLU A 70 -0.73 -8.81 -2.44
N LYS A 71 -0.59 -9.79 -3.35
CA LYS A 71 -0.33 -11.19 -3.00
C LYS A 71 0.99 -11.39 -2.28
N ALA A 72 2.01 -10.63 -2.64
CA ALA A 72 3.28 -10.71 -1.95
C ALA A 72 3.16 -10.26 -0.49
N LEU A 73 2.26 -9.31 -0.19
CA LEU A 73 2.04 -8.79 1.16
C LEU A 73 1.03 -9.61 1.99
N GLU A 74 0.46 -10.67 1.43
CA GLU A 74 -0.42 -11.63 2.13
C GLU A 74 0.37 -12.64 3.00
N PHE A 75 1.17 -12.13 3.94
CA PHE A 75 1.92 -12.95 4.91
C PHE A 75 1.38 -12.85 6.35
#